data_AF-E0TDP7-F1
#
_entry.id   AF-E0TDP7-F1
#
_cell.length_a   1.000
_cell.length_b   1.000
_cell.length_c   1.000
_cell.angle_alpha   90.00
_cell.angle_beta   90.00
_cell.angle_gamma   90.00
#
_symmetry.space_group_name_H-M   'P 1'
#
loop_
_entity.id
_entity.type
_entity.pdbx_description
1 polymer ?
#
loop_
_entity_poly.entity_id
_entity_poly.type
_entity_poly.pdbx_seq_one_letter_code
_entity_poly.pdbx_strand_id
1 'polypeptide(L)'
;MRDPEEGRLTVVILQYRKNRLNHRLVFGTARFVVRRGWRRRLAAFAPDATFGYERWQAGEHGTRDWRLFVCRTSSQGSLTKIPGVLPGAVLLLEARGKTKVKRAFVALDALRREGESLEDLAPHRWRALYNALQTRPSTLSDGRNPSWPRV
;
A
#
# COMPACT_ATOMS: atom_id res chain seq x y z
N MET A 1 -14.16 18.80 -23.92
CA MET A 1 -14.65 18.92 -22.53
C MET A 1 -13.72 18.08 -21.67
N ARG A 2 -12.95 18.70 -20.77
CA ARG A 2 -12.00 18.00 -19.91
C ARG A 2 -12.81 17.44 -18.72
N ASP A 3 -12.68 16.15 -18.41
CA ASP A 3 -13.44 15.51 -17.33
C ASP A 3 -13.16 16.26 -16.01
N PRO A 4 -14.17 16.82 -15.31
CA PRO A 4 -13.96 17.62 -14.09
C PRO A 4 -13.20 16.85 -12.99
N GLU A 5 -13.16 15.53 -13.06
CA GLU A 5 -12.40 14.66 -12.18
C GLU A 5 -10.87 14.62 -12.48
N GLU A 6 -10.42 15.07 -13.66
CA GLU A 6 -8.98 15.11 -14.02
C GLU A 6 -8.16 15.98 -13.05
N GLY A 7 -8.78 16.97 -12.41
CA GLY A 7 -8.15 17.83 -11.41
C GLY A 7 -8.07 17.25 -10.00
N ARG A 8 -8.68 16.08 -9.74
CA ARG A 8 -8.82 15.48 -8.39
C ARG A 8 -8.15 14.12 -8.24
N LEU A 9 -7.41 13.68 -9.26
CA LEU A 9 -6.77 12.38 -9.24
C LEU A 9 -5.58 12.33 -8.30
N THR A 10 -5.43 11.21 -7.61
CA THR A 10 -4.18 10.88 -6.91
C THR A 10 -3.30 10.05 -7.83
N VAL A 11 -2.04 10.46 -7.97
CA VAL A 11 -1.06 9.79 -8.83
C VAL A 11 -0.04 9.04 -7.97
N VAL A 12 0.14 7.76 -8.28
CA VAL A 12 1.12 6.88 -7.65
C VAL A 12 2.24 6.56 -8.64
N ILE A 13 3.47 6.88 -8.24
CA ILE A 13 4.68 6.64 -9.03
C ILE A 13 5.15 5.21 -8.80
N LEU A 14 5.04 4.39 -9.84
CA LEU A 14 5.54 3.03 -9.89
C LEU A 14 6.89 3.02 -10.59
N GLN A 15 7.87 2.33 -10.02
CA GLN A 15 9.23 2.35 -10.54
C GLN A 15 9.93 1.03 -10.29
N TYR A 16 10.66 0.53 -11.28
CA TYR A 16 11.47 -0.67 -11.15
C TYR A 16 12.89 -0.42 -11.67
N ARG A 17 13.87 -0.84 -10.87
CA ARG A 17 15.26 -0.98 -11.29
C ARG A 17 15.81 -2.27 -10.69
N LYS A 18 16.23 -3.20 -11.56
CA LYS A 18 16.81 -4.49 -11.16
C LYS A 18 17.86 -4.28 -10.08
N ASN A 19 17.74 -5.05 -9.00
CA ASN A 19 18.65 -5.05 -7.83
C ASN A 19 18.83 -3.70 -7.12
N ARG A 20 17.96 -2.70 -7.39
CA ARG A 20 18.07 -1.36 -6.80
C ARG A 20 16.79 -0.90 -6.13
N LEU A 21 15.65 -0.98 -6.81
CA LEU A 21 14.37 -0.60 -6.23
C LEU A 21 13.19 -1.27 -6.94
N ASN A 22 12.10 -1.41 -6.21
CA ASN A 22 10.80 -1.85 -6.71
C ASN A 22 9.70 -1.10 -5.94
N HIS A 23 9.07 -0.14 -6.60
CA HIS A 23 7.86 0.53 -6.12
C HIS A 23 6.68 0.05 -6.97
N ARG A 24 5.73 -0.64 -6.34
CA ARG A 24 4.61 -1.27 -7.04
C ARG A 24 3.31 -1.17 -6.25
N LEU A 25 2.20 -1.31 -6.96
CA LEU A 25 0.92 -1.57 -6.32
C LEU A 25 0.87 -3.02 -5.86
N VAL A 26 0.29 -3.24 -4.68
CA VAL A 26 -0.02 -4.55 -4.11
C VAL A 26 -1.47 -4.95 -4.38
N PHE A 27 -2.37 -3.96 -4.36
CA PHE A 27 -3.77 -4.04 -4.76
C PHE A 27 -4.26 -2.62 -5.09
N GLY A 28 -5.50 -2.49 -5.57
CA GLY A 28 -6.10 -1.23 -5.95
C GLY A 28 -6.21 -1.08 -7.46
N THR A 29 -7.40 -0.71 -7.91
CA THR A 29 -7.70 -0.54 -9.33
C THR A 29 -7.45 0.91 -9.75
N ALA A 30 -6.38 1.14 -10.49
CA ALA A 30 -6.10 2.45 -11.06
C ALA A 30 -7.09 2.77 -12.18
N ARG A 31 -7.59 4.01 -12.23
CA ARG A 31 -8.47 4.48 -13.31
C ARG A 31 -7.76 4.50 -14.65
N PHE A 32 -6.48 4.85 -14.66
CA PHE A 32 -5.61 4.67 -15.82
C PHE A 32 -4.14 4.61 -15.40
N VAL A 33 -3.31 4.02 -16.27
CA VAL A 33 -1.86 3.92 -16.07
C VAL A 33 -1.13 4.53 -17.24
N VAL A 34 -0.31 5.55 -16.98
CA VAL A 34 0.53 6.22 -17.98
C VAL A 34 1.97 5.72 -17.86
N ARG A 35 2.53 5.19 -18.95
CA ARG A 35 3.95 4.82 -19.00
C ARG A 35 4.81 6.05 -19.24
N ARG A 36 5.78 6.32 -18.37
CA ARG A 36 6.75 7.43 -18.50
C ARG A 36 8.15 6.84 -18.68
N GLY A 37 8.34 6.21 -19.84
CA GLY A 37 9.56 5.48 -20.20
C GLY A 37 9.60 4.04 -19.69
N TRP A 38 10.75 3.37 -19.87
CA TRP A 38 10.88 1.92 -19.62
C TRP A 38 10.86 1.51 -18.14
N ARG A 39 11.21 2.42 -17.24
CA ARG A 39 11.43 2.12 -15.81
C ARG A 39 10.39 2.72 -14.87
N ARG A 40 9.45 3.53 -15.38
CA ARG A 40 8.49 4.29 -14.57
C ARG A 40 7.10 4.26 -15.20
N ARG A 41 6.09 4.04 -14.35
CA ARG A 41 4.67 4.15 -14.68
C ARG A 41 3.99 5.04 -13.65
N LEU A 42 2.93 5.73 -14.04
CA LEU A 42 2.09 6.54 -13.18
C LEU A 42 0.72 5.91 -13.15
N ALA A 43 0.27 5.45 -12.00
CA ALA A 43 -1.10 4.96 -11.80
C ALA A 43 -1.93 6.10 -11.22
N ALA A 44 -3.00 6.48 -11.91
CA ALA A 44 -3.92 7.52 -11.45
C ALA A 44 -5.17 6.88 -10.86
N PHE A 45 -5.59 7.37 -9.71
CA PHE A 45 -6.74 6.89 -8.96
C PHE A 45 -7.77 8.01 -8.81
N ALA A 46 -9.04 7.65 -8.96
CA ALA A 46 -10.15 8.53 -8.62
C ALA A 46 -10.15 8.82 -7.09
N PRO A 47 -10.83 9.88 -6.63
CA PRO A 47 -11.11 10.08 -5.21
C PRO A 47 -11.77 8.84 -4.57
N ASP A 48 -11.57 8.67 -3.26
CA ASP A 48 -12.11 7.57 -2.45
C ASP A 48 -11.65 6.15 -2.78
N ALA A 49 -10.76 5.98 -3.74
CA ALA A 49 -10.12 4.70 -4.06
C ALA A 49 -9.11 4.29 -2.98
N THR A 50 -9.18 3.02 -2.54
CA THR A 50 -8.21 2.43 -1.62
C THR A 50 -7.18 1.60 -2.39
N PHE A 51 -5.89 1.75 -2.08
CA PHE A 51 -4.83 0.98 -2.72
C PHE A 51 -3.69 0.61 -1.75
N GLY A 52 -3.01 -0.48 -2.06
CA GLY A 52 -1.78 -0.90 -1.39
C GLY A 52 -0.56 -0.53 -2.21
N TYR A 53 0.42 0.11 -1.59
CA TYR A 53 1.64 0.57 -2.25
C TYR A 53 2.89 0.09 -1.51
N GLU A 54 3.64 -0.80 -2.16
CA GLU A 54 4.90 -1.32 -1.66
C GLU A 54 6.06 -0.49 -2.22
N ARG A 55 6.99 -0.11 -1.34
CA ARG A 55 8.26 0.49 -1.69
C ARG A 55 9.39 -0.34 -1.12
N TRP A 56 10.15 -0.97 -1.99
CA TRP A 56 11.36 -1.70 -1.65
C TRP A 56 12.58 -1.05 -2.32
N GLN A 57 13.67 -0.91 -1.56
CA GLN A 57 14.95 -0.42 -2.03
C GLN A 57 16.10 -1.26 -1.47
N ALA A 58 17.02 -1.64 -2.36
CA ALA A 58 18.26 -2.29 -2.00
C ALA A 58 19.20 -1.30 -1.28
N GLY A 59 19.89 -1.78 -0.25
CA GLY A 59 21.04 -1.18 0.39
C GLY A 59 22.34 -1.79 -0.07
N GLU A 60 23.45 -1.23 0.40
CA GLU A 60 24.81 -1.69 0.08
C GLU A 60 25.11 -3.09 0.65
N HIS A 61 24.43 -3.52 1.71
CA HIS A 61 24.61 -4.84 2.35
C HIS A 61 23.29 -5.63 2.57
N GLY A 62 22.17 -5.26 1.93
CA GLY A 62 20.86 -5.91 2.18
C GLY A 62 19.65 -5.05 1.77
N THR A 63 18.45 -5.26 2.34
CA THR A 63 17.29 -4.36 2.14
C THR A 63 17.44 -3.10 3.00
N ARG A 64 17.57 -1.90 2.40
CA ARG A 64 17.76 -0.64 3.14
C ARG A 64 16.44 -0.03 3.60
N ASP A 65 15.44 -0.05 2.73
CA ASP A 65 14.12 0.48 3.03
C ASP A 65 13.07 -0.44 2.39
N TRP A 66 12.20 -0.99 3.23
CA TRP A 66 11.04 -1.74 2.80
C TRP A 66 9.84 -1.25 3.57
N ARG A 67 8.86 -0.72 2.83
CA ARG A 67 7.63 -0.18 3.38
C ARG A 67 6.44 -0.66 2.59
N LEU A 68 5.34 -0.83 3.29
CA LEU A 68 4.02 -1.04 2.73
C LEU A 68 3.11 0.06 3.27
N PHE A 69 2.41 0.73 2.36
CA PHE A 69 1.38 1.70 2.67
C PHE A 69 0.03 1.16 2.22
N VAL A 70 -1.00 1.38 3.02
CA VAL A 70 -2.39 1.30 2.57
C VAL A 70 -2.96 2.70 2.65
N CYS A 71 -3.47 3.17 1.51
CA CYS A 71 -3.85 4.55 1.29
C CYS A 71 -5.28 4.59 0.78
N ARG A 72 -6.02 5.63 1.19
CA ARG A 72 -7.26 6.04 0.53
C ARG A 72 -7.06 7.41 -0.11
N THR A 73 -7.37 7.51 -1.39
CA THR A 73 -7.36 8.79 -2.10
C THR A 73 -8.48 9.67 -1.58
N SER A 74 -8.27 10.97 -1.58
CA SER A 74 -9.31 11.92 -1.21
C SER A 74 -9.07 13.23 -1.95
N SER A 75 -10.15 13.85 -2.42
CA SER A 75 -10.14 15.21 -2.97
C SER A 75 -10.30 16.29 -1.89
N GLN A 76 -10.50 15.89 -0.63
CA GLN A 76 -10.78 16.79 0.49
C GLN A 76 -10.02 16.38 1.77
N GLY A 77 -9.86 17.33 2.68
CA GLY A 77 -9.24 17.10 3.99
C GLY A 77 -7.71 17.03 3.97
N SER A 78 -7.14 16.69 5.12
CA SER A 78 -5.70 16.64 5.33
C SER A 78 -5.08 15.37 4.77
N LEU A 79 -4.20 15.53 3.77
CA LEU A 79 -3.48 14.42 3.16
C LEU A 79 -2.11 14.23 3.81
N THR A 80 -1.74 12.97 4.04
CA THR A 80 -0.39 12.61 4.45
C THR A 80 0.51 12.54 3.22
N LYS A 81 1.69 13.15 3.31
CA LYS A 81 2.72 13.06 2.26
C LYS A 81 3.33 11.67 2.28
N ILE A 82 3.06 10.88 1.25
CA ILE A 82 3.61 9.53 1.07
C ILE A 82 4.58 9.58 -0.11
N PRO A 83 5.84 9.15 0.04
CA PRO A 83 6.81 9.22 -1.05
C PRO A 83 6.32 8.50 -2.31
N GLY A 84 6.20 9.23 -3.42
CA GLY A 84 5.69 8.69 -4.68
C GLY A 84 4.17 8.69 -4.82
N VAL A 85 3.43 9.30 -3.90
CA VAL A 85 1.99 9.55 -4.01
C VAL A 85 1.77 11.07 -4.05
N LEU A 86 1.10 11.56 -5.08
CA LEU A 86 0.87 12.99 -5.31
C LEU A 86 -0.63 13.28 -5.47
N PRO A 87 -1.19 14.29 -4.79
CA PRO A 87 -0.52 15.19 -3.83
C PRO A 87 -0.22 14.56 -2.46
N GLY A 88 -0.81 13.40 -2.19
CA GLY A 88 -0.74 12.66 -0.94
C GLY A 88 -1.94 11.71 -0.86
N ALA A 89 -2.18 11.11 0.30
CA ALA A 89 -3.37 10.32 0.54
C ALA A 89 -3.73 10.28 2.03
N VAL A 90 -4.94 9.81 2.35
CA VAL A 90 -5.29 9.40 3.71
C VAL A 90 -4.54 8.10 4.00
N LEU A 91 -3.63 8.12 4.97
CA LEU A 91 -2.84 6.95 5.36
C LEU A 91 -3.64 6.07 6.32
N LEU A 92 -3.98 4.86 5.88
CA LEU A 92 -4.76 3.89 6.67
C LEU A 92 -3.83 2.94 7.45
N LEU A 93 -2.71 2.54 6.84
CA LEU A 93 -1.72 1.65 7.46
C LEU A 93 -0.33 1.92 6.87
N GLU A 94 0.68 1.98 7.74
CA GLU A 94 2.09 1.90 7.34
C GLU A 94 2.76 0.73 8.06
N ALA A 95 3.42 -0.15 7.31
CA ALA A 95 4.35 -1.14 7.84
C ALA A 95 5.75 -0.82 7.32
N ARG A 96 6.72 -0.73 8.23
CA ARG A 96 8.12 -0.43 7.91
C ARG A 96 9.05 -1.53 8.43
N GLY A 97 9.99 -1.93 7.59
CA GLY A 97 11.00 -2.94 7.89
C GLY A 97 10.53 -4.37 7.59
N LYS A 98 11.50 -5.26 7.38
CA LYS A 98 11.31 -6.63 6.87
C LYS A 98 10.24 -7.41 7.64
N THR A 99 10.32 -7.42 8.97
CA THR A 99 9.40 -8.21 9.81
C THR A 99 7.96 -7.71 9.71
N LYS A 100 7.72 -6.40 9.86
CA LYS A 100 6.37 -5.83 9.82
C LYS A 100 5.76 -5.90 8.43
N VAL A 101 6.56 -5.65 7.38
CA VAL A 101 6.06 -5.75 6.01
C VAL A 101 5.68 -7.18 5.65
N LYS A 102 6.50 -8.18 6.01
CA LYS A 102 6.13 -9.60 5.82
C LYS A 102 4.84 -9.97 6.55
N ARG A 103 4.70 -9.57 7.82
CA ARG A 103 3.47 -9.80 8.60
C ARG A 103 2.26 -9.11 7.97
N ALA A 104 2.43 -7.90 7.44
CA ALA A 104 1.37 -7.20 6.74
C ALA A 104 0.95 -7.95 5.46
N PHE A 105 1.89 -8.46 4.65
CA PHE A 105 1.55 -9.28 3.49
C PHE A 105 0.78 -10.55 3.86
N VAL A 106 1.22 -11.26 4.91
CA VAL A 106 0.47 -12.43 5.43
C VAL A 106 -0.95 -12.03 5.83
N ALA A 107 -1.13 -10.83 6.39
CA ALA A 107 -2.45 -10.31 6.75
C ALA A 107 -3.34 -10.02 5.55
N LEU A 108 -2.79 -9.32 4.55
CA LEU A 108 -3.51 -9.03 3.31
C LEU A 108 -3.94 -10.32 2.61
N ASP A 109 -3.08 -11.33 2.59
CA ASP A 109 -3.39 -12.62 1.98
C ASP A 109 -4.40 -13.43 2.79
N ALA A 110 -4.46 -13.26 4.12
CA ALA A 110 -5.51 -13.87 4.94
C ALA A 110 -6.87 -13.22 4.68
N LEU A 111 -6.95 -11.89 4.65
CA LEU A 111 -8.18 -11.16 4.32
C LEU A 111 -8.72 -11.57 2.93
N ARG A 112 -7.84 -11.69 1.93
CA ARG A 112 -8.21 -12.18 0.60
C ARG A 112 -8.79 -13.60 0.63
N ARG A 113 -8.20 -14.50 1.41
CA ARG A 113 -8.70 -15.88 1.57
C ARG A 113 -10.04 -15.95 2.28
N GLU A 114 -10.33 -14.97 3.13
CA GLU A 114 -11.63 -14.81 3.79
C GLU A 114 -12.70 -14.19 2.86
N GLY A 115 -12.32 -13.82 1.63
CA GLY A 115 -13.22 -13.20 0.65
C GLY A 115 -13.38 -11.69 0.83
N GLU A 116 -12.61 -11.06 1.71
CA GLU A 116 -12.67 -9.62 1.91
C GLU A 116 -11.97 -8.86 0.76
N SER A 117 -12.66 -7.85 0.24
CA SER A 117 -12.07 -6.90 -0.72
C SER A 117 -11.19 -5.91 0.03
N LEU A 118 -9.90 -5.89 -0.28
CA LEU A 118 -8.97 -4.90 0.29
C LEU A 118 -9.30 -3.47 -0.19
N GLU A 119 -9.99 -3.32 -1.33
CA GLU A 119 -10.37 -1.99 -1.85
C GLU A 119 -11.56 -1.42 -1.08
N ASP A 120 -12.46 -2.29 -0.64
CA ASP A 120 -13.72 -1.92 0.03
C ASP A 120 -13.67 -2.08 1.56
N LEU A 121 -12.53 -2.50 2.10
CA LEU A 121 -12.35 -2.72 3.52
C LEU A 121 -12.57 -1.43 4.32
N ALA A 122 -13.45 -1.49 5.32
CA ALA A 122 -13.77 -0.32 6.14
C ALA A 122 -12.53 0.25 6.88
N PRO A 123 -12.39 1.58 7.01
CA PRO A 123 -11.21 2.21 7.62
C PRO A 123 -10.83 1.70 9.02
N HIS A 124 -11.82 1.33 9.84
CA HIS A 124 -11.57 0.80 11.18
C HIS A 124 -10.87 -0.57 11.16
N ARG A 125 -11.09 -1.40 10.13
CA ARG A 125 -10.41 -2.69 9.97
C ARG A 125 -8.93 -2.49 9.66
N TRP A 126 -8.60 -1.50 8.83
CA TRP A 126 -7.20 -1.11 8.59
C TRP A 126 -6.49 -0.67 9.87
N ARG A 127 -7.20 0.08 10.73
CA ARG A 127 -6.68 0.50 12.03
C ARG A 127 -6.45 -0.68 12.97
N ALA A 128 -7.39 -1.63 13.02
CA ALA A 128 -7.25 -2.86 13.80
C ALA A 128 -6.04 -3.68 13.31
N LEU A 129 -5.86 -3.79 12.00
CA LEU A 129 -4.72 -4.48 11.40
C LEU A 129 -3.40 -3.78 11.76
N TYR A 130 -3.32 -2.46 11.66
CA TYR A 130 -2.15 -1.69 12.06
C TYR A 130 -1.81 -1.95 13.54
N ASN A 131 -2.79 -1.89 14.44
CA ASN A 131 -2.58 -2.17 15.86
C ASN A 131 -2.04 -3.59 16.09
N ALA A 132 -2.61 -4.61 15.41
CA ALA A 132 -2.14 -5.99 15.50
C ALA A 132 -0.70 -6.17 14.98
N LEU A 133 -0.28 -5.39 13.98
CA LEU A 133 1.10 -5.37 13.50
C LEU A 133 2.08 -4.81 14.56
N GLN A 134 1.63 -3.88 15.40
CA GLN A 134 2.46 -3.25 16.43
C GLN A 134 2.60 -4.10 17.70
N THR A 135 1.58 -4.88 18.08
CA THR A 135 1.51 -5.54 19.39
C THR A 135 2.03 -6.98 19.45
N ARG A 136 2.14 -7.71 18.32
CA ARG A 136 2.60 -9.12 18.37
C ARG A 136 4.13 -9.25 18.26
N PRO A 137 4.81 -9.95 19.20
CA PRO A 137 6.19 -10.37 19.02
C PRO A 137 6.32 -11.37 17.86
N SER A 138 7.47 -11.35 17.21
CA SER A 138 7.75 -12.12 15.99
C SER A 138 7.97 -13.61 16.29
N THR A 139 6.89 -14.38 16.41
CA THR A 139 6.97 -15.85 16.32
C THR A 139 6.80 -16.28 14.87
N LEU A 140 7.72 -15.85 14.00
CA LEU A 140 7.82 -16.38 12.62
C LEU A 140 8.82 -17.54 12.61
N SER A 141 8.46 -18.64 13.27
CA SER A 141 9.08 -19.95 13.03
C SER A 141 8.12 -21.15 13.14
N ASP A 142 6.81 -20.96 13.29
CA ASP A 142 5.87 -22.09 13.24
C ASP A 142 4.84 -21.86 12.14
N GLY A 143 4.59 -22.88 11.34
CA GLY A 143 3.79 -22.87 10.11
C GLY A 143 2.29 -22.67 10.33
N ARG A 144 1.87 -21.92 11.34
CA ARG A 144 0.47 -21.57 11.60
C ARG A 144 0.10 -20.25 10.95
N ASN A 145 -0.96 -20.30 10.14
CA ASN A 145 -1.60 -19.13 9.57
C ASN A 145 -2.10 -18.24 10.73
N PRO A 146 -1.64 -16.98 10.85
CA PRO A 146 -2.08 -16.12 11.94
C PRO A 146 -3.58 -15.83 11.77
N SER A 147 -4.38 -16.19 12.78
CA SER A 147 -5.76 -15.72 12.89
C SER A 147 -5.76 -14.21 13.16
N TRP A 148 -6.43 -13.47 12.29
CA TRP A 148 -6.62 -12.02 12.40
C TRP A 148 -7.88 -11.73 13.23
N PRO A 149 -7.92 -10.62 13.97
CA PRO A 149 -9.07 -10.28 14.79
C PRO A 149 -10.33 -10.16 13.92
N ARG A 150 -11.29 -11.05 14.18
CA ARG A 150 -12.66 -10.94 13.69
C ARG A 150 -13.39 -9.96 14.62
N VAL A 151 -14.05 -8.97 14.04
CA VAL A 151 -15.00 -8.10 14.72
C VAL A 151 -16.36 -8.50 14.20
#